data_AF-A0A2Z7BM10-F1
#
_entry.id   AF-A0A2Z7BM10-F1
#
_cell.length_a   1.000
_cell.length_b   1.000
_cell.length_c   1.000
_cell.angle_alpha   90.00
_cell.angle_beta   90.00
_cell.angle_gamma   90.00
#
_symmetry.space_group_name_H-M   'P 1'
#
loop_
_entity.id
_entity.type
_entity.pdbx_description
1 polymer ?
#
loop_
_entity_poly.entity_id
_entity_poly.type
_entity_poly.pdbx_seq_one_letter_code
_entity_poly.pdbx_strand_id
1 'polypeptide(L)'
;MDDDIEEVFDFSSPEFTREDLVTVLNEVLEYKKLSQSFEEVKAKKESCLTSAELDGSSNMQATLSKLVTDNEELRIRSEEILNENQRLAGIISSWTRSSASLKKLHGATKLSGDRTGLGLAMKAVLLKPVLQGWKGQSLKQ
;
A
#
# COMPACT_ATOMS: atom_id res chain seq x y z
N MET A 1 -21.87 -63.37 -70.65
CA MET A 1 -20.59 -63.07 -69.98
C MET A 1 -19.72 -62.55 -71.10
N ASP A 2 -19.57 -61.25 -71.34
CA ASP A 2 -19.71 -60.09 -70.47
C ASP A 2 -19.93 -58.86 -71.37
N ASP A 3 -20.99 -58.08 -71.13
CA ASP A 3 -21.14 -56.73 -71.69
C ASP A 3 -20.86 -55.76 -70.53
N ASP A 4 -19.58 -55.53 -70.26
CA ASP A 4 -19.13 -54.42 -69.42
C ASP A 4 -19.33 -53.12 -70.21
N ILE A 5 -20.51 -52.53 -70.05
CA ILE A 5 -20.81 -51.20 -70.56
C ILE A 5 -20.04 -50.22 -69.68
N GLU A 6 -18.89 -49.78 -70.19
CA GLU A 6 -18.08 -48.71 -69.63
C GLU A 6 -18.94 -47.43 -69.58
N GLU A 7 -19.49 -47.14 -68.40
CA GLU A 7 -20.24 -45.92 -68.11
C GLU A 7 -19.27 -44.73 -68.20
N VAL A 8 -19.08 -44.22 -69.41
CA VAL A 8 -18.33 -42.99 -69.68
C VAL A 8 -19.10 -41.85 -69.04
N PHE A 9 -18.61 -41.39 -67.88
CA PHE A 9 -19.07 -40.17 -67.24
C PHE A 9 -18.80 -39.00 -68.20
N ASP A 10 -19.86 -38.46 -68.81
CA ASP A 10 -19.79 -37.22 -69.59
C ASP A 10 -19.62 -36.05 -68.63
N PHE A 11 -18.36 -35.69 -68.36
CA PHE A 11 -18.03 -34.47 -67.65
C PHE A 11 -18.28 -33.28 -68.59
N SER A 12 -19.54 -32.84 -68.66
CA SER A 12 -19.87 -31.55 -69.25
C SER A 12 -19.11 -30.46 -68.50
N SER A 13 -18.14 -29.84 -69.18
CA SER A 13 -17.34 -28.79 -68.58
C SER A 13 -18.23 -27.56 -68.39
N PRO A 14 -18.31 -26.99 -67.18
CA PRO A 14 -19.08 -25.76 -66.99
C PRO A 14 -18.50 -24.65 -67.88
N GLU A 15 -19.29 -24.13 -68.81
CA GLU A 15 -18.91 -22.99 -69.65
C GLU A 15 -18.80 -21.75 -68.77
N PHE A 16 -17.58 -21.39 -68.40
CA PHE A 16 -17.31 -20.17 -67.65
C PHE A 16 -17.22 -18.99 -68.61
N THR A 17 -17.97 -17.92 -68.33
CA THR A 17 -17.80 -16.69 -69.09
C THR A 17 -16.50 -15.99 -68.67
N ARG A 18 -16.00 -15.09 -69.53
CA ARG A 18 -14.81 -14.28 -69.21
C ARG A 18 -15.07 -13.41 -67.98
N GLU A 19 -16.30 -12.94 -67.84
CA GLU A 19 -16.78 -12.11 -66.74
C GLU A 19 -16.77 -12.87 -65.42
N ASP A 20 -17.15 -14.16 -65.44
CA ASP A 20 -17.09 -15.03 -64.25
C ASP A 20 -15.64 -15.17 -63.76
N LEU A 21 -14.68 -15.37 -64.69
CA LEU A 21 -13.24 -15.50 -64.38
C LEU A 21 -12.66 -14.22 -63.75
N VAL A 22 -13.04 -13.06 -64.27
CA VAL A 22 -12.63 -11.75 -63.74
C VAL A 22 -13.19 -11.55 -62.33
N THR A 23 -14.44 -11.96 -62.09
CA THR A 23 -15.09 -11.85 -60.78
C THR A 23 -14.37 -12.68 -59.72
N VAL A 24 -14.10 -13.96 -60.02
CA VAL A 24 -13.37 -14.86 -59.11
C VAL A 24 -11.97 -14.33 -58.81
N LEU A 25 -11.24 -13.83 -59.83
CA LEU A 25 -9.92 -13.23 -59.62
C LEU A 25 -9.97 -11.99 -58.72
N ASN A 26 -10.99 -11.16 -58.87
CA ASN A 26 -11.18 -9.99 -58.02
C ASN A 26 -11.48 -10.40 -56.57
N GLU A 27 -12.34 -11.40 -56.35
CA GLU A 27 -12.61 -11.94 -55.02
C GLU A 27 -11.37 -12.51 -54.34
N VAL A 28 -10.51 -13.24 -55.08
CA VAL A 28 -9.23 -13.74 -54.56
C VAL A 28 -8.28 -12.60 -54.17
N LEU A 29 -8.26 -11.52 -54.95
CA LEU A 29 -7.46 -10.33 -54.63
C LEU A 29 -7.98 -9.64 -53.36
N GLU A 30 -9.29 -9.49 -53.22
CA GLU A 30 -9.91 -8.93 -52.01
C GLU A 30 -9.68 -9.82 -50.78
N TYR A 31 -9.79 -11.15 -50.93
CA TYR A 31 -9.45 -12.09 -49.86
C TYR A 31 -8.00 -11.93 -49.40
N LYS A 32 -7.06 -11.74 -50.32
CA LYS A 32 -5.64 -11.51 -49.97
C LYS A 32 -5.46 -10.21 -49.18
N LYS A 33 -6.14 -9.13 -49.57
CA LYS A 33 -6.11 -7.85 -48.82
C LYS A 33 -6.71 -8.02 -47.42
N LEU A 34 -7.84 -8.73 -47.32
CA LEU A 34 -8.49 -9.01 -46.04
C LEU A 34 -7.60 -9.87 -45.14
N SER A 35 -6.96 -10.90 -45.69
CA SER A 35 -6.02 -11.76 -44.97
C SER A 35 -4.83 -10.98 -44.42
N GLN A 36 -4.26 -10.05 -45.20
CA GLN A 36 -3.20 -9.16 -44.73
C GLN A 36 -3.68 -8.24 -43.60
N SER A 37 -4.85 -7.60 -43.77
CA SER A 37 -5.43 -6.74 -42.74
C SER A 37 -5.73 -7.51 -41.45
N PHE A 38 -6.19 -8.75 -41.56
CA PHE A 38 -6.42 -9.61 -40.39
C PHE A 38 -5.14 -9.90 -39.60
N GLU A 39 -4.05 -10.24 -40.29
CA GLU A 39 -2.75 -10.43 -39.63
C GLU A 39 -2.20 -9.14 -39.00
N GLU A 40 -2.40 -7.98 -39.64
CA GLU A 40 -2.04 -6.68 -39.05
C GLU A 40 -2.84 -6.39 -37.77
N VAL A 41 -4.15 -6.63 -37.79
CA VAL A 41 -5.01 -6.48 -36.61
C VAL A 41 -4.59 -7.42 -35.49
N LYS A 42 -4.26 -8.67 -35.81
CA LYS A 42 -3.75 -9.65 -34.84
C LYS A 42 -2.43 -9.20 -34.23
N ALA A 43 -1.46 -8.77 -35.04
CA ALA A 43 -0.18 -8.25 -34.58
C ALA A 43 -0.36 -7.02 -33.66
N LYS A 44 -1.25 -6.09 -34.05
CA LYS A 44 -1.56 -4.89 -33.26
C LYS A 44 -2.23 -5.23 -31.93
N LYS A 45 -3.14 -6.20 -31.91
CA LYS A 45 -3.80 -6.67 -30.69
C LYS A 45 -2.79 -7.22 -29.68
N GLU A 46 -1.89 -8.09 -30.12
CA GLU A 46 -0.85 -8.67 -29.25
C GLU A 46 0.11 -7.59 -28.71
N SER A 47 0.51 -6.63 -29.56
CA SER A 47 1.32 -5.48 -29.13
C SER A 47 0.60 -4.56 -28.13
N CYS A 48 -0.72 -4.41 -28.24
CA CYS A 48 -1.51 -3.57 -27.33
C CYS A 48 -1.73 -4.24 -25.96
N LEU A 49 -1.98 -5.55 -25.95
CA LEU A 49 -2.11 -6.33 -24.71
C LEU A 49 -0.82 -6.27 -23.90
N THR A 50 0.30 -6.55 -24.54
CA THR A 50 1.62 -6.55 -23.89
C THR A 50 2.01 -5.19 -23.31
N SER A 51 1.77 -4.09 -24.03
CA SER A 51 2.11 -2.74 -23.52
C SER A 51 1.20 -2.28 -22.37
N ALA A 52 -0.12 -2.44 -22.50
CA ALA A 52 -1.07 -2.00 -21.48
C ALA A 52 -1.00 -2.84 -20.19
N GLU A 53 -0.79 -4.15 -20.30
CA GLU A 53 -0.67 -5.03 -19.13
C GLU A 53 0.67 -4.87 -18.41
N LEU A 54 1.78 -4.68 -19.13
CA LEU A 54 3.10 -4.54 -18.50
C LEU A 54 3.28 -3.20 -17.77
N ASP A 55 2.90 -2.09 -18.41
CA ASP A 55 3.09 -0.75 -17.81
C ASP A 55 2.14 -0.53 -16.62
N GLY A 56 0.89 -1.00 -16.74
CA GLY A 56 -0.09 -0.94 -15.65
C GLY A 56 0.31 -1.80 -14.45
N SER A 57 0.70 -3.06 -14.71
CA SER A 57 1.06 -4.02 -13.67
C SER A 57 2.32 -3.61 -12.89
N SER A 58 3.37 -3.18 -13.60
CA SER A 58 4.63 -2.75 -12.98
C SER A 58 4.44 -1.53 -12.06
N ASN A 59 3.70 -0.52 -12.52
CA ASN A 59 3.44 0.68 -11.72
C ASN A 59 2.56 0.39 -10.49
N MET A 60 1.56 -0.49 -10.63
CA MET A 60 0.76 -0.96 -9.50
C MET A 60 1.62 -1.70 -8.47
N GLN A 61 2.53 -2.57 -8.92
CA GLN A 61 3.42 -3.32 -8.02
C GLN A 61 4.40 -2.41 -7.26
N ALA A 62 4.95 -1.39 -7.93
CA ALA A 62 5.81 -0.40 -7.29
C ALA A 62 5.04 0.42 -6.25
N THR A 63 3.82 0.84 -6.59
CA THR A 63 2.94 1.60 -5.68
C THR A 63 2.54 0.77 -4.46
N LEU A 64 2.19 -0.51 -4.65
CA LEU A 64 1.87 -1.44 -3.56
C LEU A 64 3.07 -1.65 -2.64
N SER A 65 4.27 -1.89 -3.21
CA SER A 65 5.49 -2.06 -2.42
C SER A 65 5.77 -0.84 -1.54
N LYS A 66 5.64 0.37 -2.10
CA LYS A 66 5.80 1.62 -1.34
C LYS A 66 4.78 1.73 -0.21
N LEU A 67 3.50 1.46 -0.50
CA LEU A 67 2.43 1.54 0.50
C LEU A 67 2.65 0.57 1.66
N VAL A 68 3.16 -0.63 1.38
CA VAL A 68 3.52 -1.61 2.42
C VAL A 68 4.61 -1.06 3.34
N THR A 69 5.66 -0.47 2.79
CA THR A 69 6.73 0.16 3.58
C THR A 69 6.22 1.32 4.41
N ASP A 70 5.48 2.26 3.81
CA ASP A 70 4.92 3.42 4.50
C ASP A 70 3.96 2.99 5.65
N ASN A 71 3.20 1.91 5.46
CA ASN A 71 2.28 1.38 6.48
C ASN A 71 3.05 0.81 7.68
N GLU A 72 4.13 0.07 7.45
CA GLU A 72 4.97 -0.47 8.51
C GLU A 72 5.65 0.65 9.33
N GLU A 73 6.14 1.70 8.66
CA GLU A 73 6.68 2.87 9.35
C GLU A 73 5.64 3.58 10.23
N LEU A 74 4.41 3.74 9.72
CA LEU A 74 3.31 4.32 10.48
C LEU A 74 2.92 3.45 11.69
N ARG A 75 2.95 2.12 11.54
CA ARG A 75 2.70 1.18 12.63
C ARG A 75 3.73 1.36 13.75
N ILE A 76 5.01 1.41 13.41
CA ILE A 76 6.11 1.62 14.36
C ILE A 76 5.93 2.96 15.09
N ARG A 77 5.69 4.04 14.34
CA ARG A 77 5.48 5.38 14.91
C ARG A 77 4.27 5.45 15.83
N SER A 78 3.18 4.76 15.47
CA SER A 78 1.99 4.67 16.32
C SER A 78 2.28 3.96 17.64
N GLU A 79 3.08 2.89 17.62
CA GLU A 79 3.47 2.15 18.82
C GLU A 79 4.37 2.99 19.73
N GLU A 80 5.29 3.77 19.17
CA GLU A 80 6.12 4.72 19.93
C GLU A 80 5.27 5.79 20.63
N ILE A 81 4.29 6.38 19.92
CA ILE A 81 3.36 7.37 20.49
C ILE A 81 2.53 6.75 21.61
N LEU A 82 2.06 5.51 21.45
CA LEU A 82 1.31 4.80 22.48
C LEU A 82 2.14 4.60 23.76
N ASN A 83 3.40 4.19 23.61
CA ASN A 83 4.33 4.01 24.73
C ASN A 83 4.60 5.33 25.45
N GLU A 84 4.82 6.42 24.72
CA GLU A 84 5.04 7.73 25.32
C GLU A 84 3.79 8.25 26.06
N ASN A 85 2.60 8.02 25.51
CA ASN A 85 1.34 8.34 26.19
C ASN A 85 1.19 7.60 27.52
N GLN A 86 1.55 6.31 27.58
CA GLN A 86 1.53 5.55 28.83
C GLN A 86 2.54 6.11 29.85
N ARG A 87 3.74 6.46 29.39
CA ARG A 87 4.77 7.09 30.24
C ARG A 87 4.29 8.41 30.83
N LEU A 88 3.69 9.26 30.01
CA LEU A 88 3.13 10.54 30.44
C LEU A 88 1.97 10.36 31.42
N ALA A 89 1.09 9.39 31.20
CA ALA A 89 0.02 9.06 32.15
C ALA A 89 0.57 8.65 33.53
N GLY A 90 1.68 7.91 33.57
CA GLY A 90 2.40 7.57 34.80
C GLY A 90 2.98 8.79 35.53
N ILE A 91 3.56 9.74 34.78
CA ILE A 91 4.07 11.00 35.31
C ILE A 91 2.94 11.85 35.90
N ILE A 92 1.84 12.02 35.17
CA ILE A 92 0.67 12.78 35.61
C ILE A 92 0.10 12.17 36.90
N SER A 93 -0.02 10.85 36.97
CA SER A 93 -0.50 10.14 38.16
C SER A 93 0.41 10.36 39.36
N SER A 94 1.73 10.29 39.16
CA SER A 94 2.74 10.54 40.21
C SER A 94 2.70 11.98 40.70
N TRP A 95 2.61 12.94 39.78
CA TRP A 95 2.50 14.37 40.08
C TRP A 95 1.22 14.68 40.85
N THR A 96 0.09 14.10 40.43
CA THR A 96 -1.22 14.26 41.09
C THR A 96 -1.15 13.77 42.53
N ARG A 97 -0.55 12.60 42.77
CA ARG A 97 -0.37 12.05 44.12
C ARG A 97 0.55 12.91 44.98
N SER A 98 1.67 13.36 44.43
CA SER A 98 2.62 14.25 45.12
C SER A 98 1.98 15.58 45.51
N SER A 99 1.23 16.19 44.59
CA SER A 99 0.48 17.44 44.82
C SER A 99 -0.57 17.28 45.92
N ALA A 100 -1.32 16.18 45.91
CA ALA A 100 -2.29 15.86 46.97
C ALA A 100 -1.62 15.72 48.34
N SER A 101 -0.47 15.03 48.41
CA SER A 101 0.32 14.90 49.65
C SER A 101 0.86 16.24 50.14
N LEU A 102 1.38 17.08 49.24
CA LEU A 102 1.89 18.41 49.56
C LEU A 102 0.76 19.32 50.10
N LYS A 103 -0.43 19.26 49.50
CA LYS A 103 -1.61 19.99 49.98
C LYS A 103 -1.99 19.59 51.41
N LYS A 104 -1.94 18.28 51.73
CA LYS A 104 -2.17 17.77 53.09
C LYS A 104 -1.12 18.28 54.09
N LEU A 105 0.16 18.27 53.71
CA LEU A 105 1.24 18.79 54.55
C LEU A 105 1.04 20.28 54.86
N HIS A 106 0.73 21.10 53.86
CA HIS A 106 0.46 22.52 54.07
C HIS A 106 -0.74 22.76 55.01
N GLY A 107 -1.79 21.93 54.92
CA GLY A 107 -2.89 21.94 55.89
C GLY A 107 -2.44 21.62 57.32
N ALA A 108 -1.61 20.59 57.49
CA ALA A 108 -1.06 20.21 58.80
C ALA A 108 -0.08 21.25 59.37
N THR A 109 0.71 21.91 58.53
CA THR A 109 1.64 22.98 58.96
C THR A 109 0.89 24.21 59.46
N LYS A 110 -0.27 24.56 58.87
CA LYS A 110 -1.14 25.63 59.39
C LYS A 110 -1.72 25.31 60.78
N LEU A 111 -1.96 24.03 61.07
CA LEU A 111 -2.36 23.55 62.40
C LEU A 111 -1.19 23.50 63.40
N SER A 112 0.04 23.35 62.91
CA SER A 112 1.28 23.28 63.71
C SER A 112 1.90 24.66 64.01
N GLY A 113 1.24 25.75 63.64
CA GLY A 113 1.74 27.13 63.69
C GLY A 113 2.15 27.67 65.07
N ASP A 114 1.92 26.94 66.16
CA ASP A 114 2.29 27.37 67.50
C ASP A 114 3.69 26.92 67.99
N ARG A 115 4.49 26.16 67.21
CA ARG A 115 5.88 25.82 67.62
C ARG A 115 6.92 25.83 66.49
N THR A 116 7.53 27.00 66.33
CA THR A 116 8.96 27.31 66.07
C THR A 116 9.90 26.20 65.53
N GLY A 117 10.55 26.46 64.39
CA GLY A 117 11.93 26.01 64.10
C GLY A 117 12.16 24.80 63.16
N LEU A 118 11.26 23.82 63.09
CA LEU A 118 11.52 22.55 62.37
C LEU A 118 11.08 22.52 60.89
N GLY A 119 10.25 23.46 60.45
CA GLY A 119 9.60 23.42 59.13
C GLY A 119 10.53 23.61 57.92
N LEU A 120 11.68 24.25 58.09
CA LEU A 120 12.64 24.50 56.99
C LEU A 120 13.51 23.27 56.69
N ALA A 121 13.85 22.47 57.70
CA ALA A 121 14.66 21.27 57.52
C ALA A 121 13.93 20.17 56.73
N MET A 122 12.62 20.03 56.92
CA MET A 122 11.82 19.00 56.23
C MET A 122 11.68 19.29 54.71
N LYS A 123 11.56 20.58 54.32
CA LYS A 123 11.54 20.98 52.90
C LYS A 123 12.82 20.60 52.18
N ALA A 124 13.98 20.79 52.82
CA ALA A 124 15.28 20.43 52.25
C ALA A 124 15.46 18.91 52.08
N VAL A 125 14.86 18.09 52.95
CA VAL A 125 14.90 16.63 52.84
C VAL A 125 13.99 16.11 51.73
N LEU A 126 12.79 16.68 51.56
CA LEU A 126 11.81 16.23 50.57
C LEU A 126 12.12 16.66 49.13
N LEU A 127 12.81 17.79 48.92
CA LEU A 127 13.18 18.29 47.58
C LEU A 127 14.50 17.71 47.03
N LYS A 128 15.32 17.06 47.86
CA LYS A 128 16.60 16.45 47.46
C LYS A 128 16.47 15.38 46.36
N PRO A 129 15.51 14.43 46.42
CA PRO A 129 15.36 13.42 45.36
C PRO A 129 14.95 14.03 44.01
N VAL A 130 14.12 15.07 44.01
CA VAL A 130 13.67 15.77 42.80
C VAL A 130 14.83 16.49 42.12
N LEU A 131 15.67 17.17 42.89
CA LEU A 131 16.87 17.85 42.37
C LEU A 131 17.93 16.87 41.84
N GLN A 132 18.11 15.72 42.50
CA GLN A 132 19.03 14.66 42.06
C GLN A 132 18.56 14.01 40.75
N GLY A 133 17.25 13.79 40.59
CA GLY A 133 16.65 13.26 39.36
C GLY A 133 16.85 14.18 38.14
N TRP A 134 16.79 15.50 38.33
CA TRP A 134 17.05 16.47 37.27
C TRP A 134 18.53 16.54 36.85
N LYS A 135 19.46 16.43 37.82
CA LYS A 135 20.90 16.47 37.54
C LYS A 135 21.40 15.27 36.72
N GLY A 136 20.79 14.08 36.92
CA GLY A 136 21.11 12.86 36.18
C GLY A 136 20.62 12.84 34.72
N GLN A 137 19.63 13.67 34.37
CA GLN A 137 19.12 13.79 33.00
C GLN A 137 19.90 14.82 32.17
N SER A 138 20.44 15.86 32.79
CA SER A 138 21.24 16.90 32.10
C SER A 138 22.65 16.44 31.68
N LEU A 139 23.16 15.32 32.20
CA LEU A 139 24.50 14.78 31.90
C LEU A 139 24.49 13.69 30.80
N LYS A 140 23.34 13.42 30.18
CA LYS A 140 23.17 12.39 29.14
C LYS A 140 22.82 12.96 27.76
N GLN A 141 23.01 14.26 27.54
CA GLN A 141 22.98 14.89 26.21
C GLN A 141 24.39 15.30 25.80
#